data_AF-A0A6P2GFP7-F1
#
_entry.id   AF-A0A6P2GFP7-F1
#
_cell.length_a   1.000
_cell.length_b   1.000
_cell.length_c   1.000
_cell.angle_alpha   90.00
_cell.angle_beta   90.00
_cell.angle_gamma   90.00
#
_symmetry.space_group_name_H-M   'P 1'
#
loop_
_entity.id
_entity.type
_entity.pdbx_description
1 polymer ?
#
loop_
_entity_poly.entity_id
_entity_poly.type
_entity_poly.pdbx_seq_one_letter_code
_entity_poly.pdbx_strand_id
1 'polypeptide(L)'
;MNKTLTDEQILSIAEKHHASHPGVDEWWEFRDRADVIAFARALLADQQPEPRAEVVDDKTKRLIKTLSDIIHDQTVAMQSAIIEWQHGKGAKAALSWIVNTLEGPGHLPDFDAPHGKHAQFWFNANQANPLPTCFCGNPSSSLWMGQGFCCEEHYRKARAKYDAARAGEGQ
;
A
#
# COMPACT_ATOMS: atom_id res chain seq x y z
N MET A 1 -1.60 18.55 25.63
CA MET A 1 -1.98 19.74 24.84
C MET A 1 -1.43 19.54 23.44
N ASN A 2 -2.21 18.91 22.56
CA ASN A 2 -1.76 18.59 21.19
C ASN A 2 -1.82 19.89 20.38
N LYS A 3 -0.68 20.47 20.02
CA LYS A 3 -0.63 21.68 19.18
C LYS A 3 -0.91 21.26 17.74
N THR A 4 -2.08 21.62 17.22
CA THR A 4 -2.37 21.49 15.79
C THR A 4 -1.37 22.35 15.01
N LEU A 5 -0.62 21.73 14.10
CA LEU A 5 0.33 22.43 13.23
C LEU A 5 -0.43 23.27 12.20
N THR A 6 0.10 24.45 11.88
CA THR A 6 -0.42 25.29 10.79
C THR A 6 0.02 24.75 9.42
N ASP A 7 -0.67 25.15 8.36
CA ASP A 7 -0.36 24.72 6.99
C ASP A 7 1.08 25.09 6.58
N GLU A 8 1.56 26.27 6.99
CA GLU A 8 2.95 26.69 6.77
C GLU A 8 3.95 25.80 7.52
N GLN A 9 3.62 25.36 8.74
CA GLN A 9 4.47 24.43 9.49
C GLN A 9 4.51 23.05 8.85
N ILE A 10 3.37 22.56 8.36
CA ILE A 10 3.28 21.30 7.62
C ILE A 10 4.13 21.35 6.35
N LEU A 11 4.00 22.41 5.55
CA LEU A 11 4.78 22.59 4.33
C LEU A 11 6.28 22.70 4.62
N SER A 12 6.67 23.48 5.64
CA SER A 12 8.09 23.60 6.01
C SER A 12 8.71 22.27 6.45
N ILE A 13 7.95 21.42 7.15
CA ILE A 13 8.40 20.07 7.52
C ILE A 13 8.52 19.19 6.27
N ALA A 14 7.53 19.23 5.38
CA ALA A 14 7.55 18.47 4.13
C ALA A 14 8.74 18.86 3.24
N GLU A 15 9.00 20.15 3.07
CA GLU A 15 10.13 20.68 2.31
C GLU A 15 11.49 20.28 2.91
N LYS A 16 11.63 20.32 4.24
CA LYS A 16 12.84 19.84 4.93
C LYS A 16 13.04 18.34 4.76
N HIS A 17 11.97 17.55 4.81
CA HIS A 17 12.02 16.12 4.59
C HIS A 17 12.42 15.80 3.15
N HIS A 18 11.89 16.53 2.17
CA HIS A 18 12.24 16.42 0.75
C HIS A 18 13.73 16.71 0.52
N ALA A 19 14.24 17.83 1.05
CA ALA A 19 15.65 18.20 0.96
C ALA A 19 16.60 17.15 1.60
N SER A 20 16.09 16.34 2.54
CA SER A 20 16.85 15.29 3.22
C SER A 20 16.85 13.95 2.44
N HIS A 21 16.04 13.81 1.40
CA HIS A 21 15.92 12.60 0.58
C HIS A 21 15.95 12.94 -0.93
N PRO A 22 17.05 13.51 -1.46
CA PRO A 22 17.12 14.00 -2.85
C PRO A 22 17.06 12.91 -3.94
N GLY A 23 16.89 11.64 -3.57
CA GLY A 23 16.75 10.50 -4.49
C GLY A 23 15.32 9.95 -4.60
N VAL A 24 14.34 10.52 -3.88
CA VAL A 24 12.92 10.15 -4.02
C VAL A 24 12.14 11.12 -4.88
N ASP A 25 12.77 12.16 -5.44
CA ASP A 25 12.13 13.24 -6.21
C ASP A 25 11.18 12.70 -7.30
N GLU A 26 11.54 11.60 -7.99
CA GLU A 26 10.71 10.94 -9.02
C GLU A 26 9.38 10.35 -8.49
N TRP A 27 9.28 10.08 -7.18
CA TRP A 27 8.10 9.45 -6.55
C TRP A 27 7.13 10.47 -5.94
N TRP A 28 7.51 11.75 -5.89
CA TRP A 28 6.73 12.83 -5.27
C TRP A 28 6.14 13.83 -6.27
N GLU A 29 6.42 13.71 -7.57
CA GLU A 29 5.92 14.59 -8.65
C GLU A 29 4.38 14.62 -8.79
N PHE A 30 3.63 13.82 -8.03
CA PHE A 30 2.18 13.62 -8.16
C PHE A 30 1.32 14.24 -7.04
N ARG A 31 1.83 15.14 -6.20
CA ARG A 31 1.04 15.78 -5.13
C ARG A 31 1.15 17.30 -5.16
N ASP A 32 0.05 17.99 -5.44
CA ASP A 32 -0.06 19.45 -5.26
C ASP A 32 0.11 19.81 -3.77
N ARG A 33 0.46 21.07 -3.43
CA ARG A 33 0.52 21.58 -2.05
C ARG A 33 -0.74 21.25 -1.26
N ALA A 34 -1.89 21.29 -1.92
CA ALA A 34 -3.17 20.89 -1.33
C ALA A 34 -3.20 19.41 -0.90
N ASP A 35 -2.61 18.50 -1.70
CA ASP A 35 -2.57 17.06 -1.41
C ASP A 35 -1.63 16.74 -0.25
N VAL A 36 -0.50 17.45 -0.16
CA VAL A 36 0.44 17.31 0.96
C VAL A 36 -0.20 17.75 2.27
N ILE A 37 -0.90 18.88 2.26
CA ILE A 37 -1.62 19.38 3.44
C ILE A 37 -2.77 18.44 3.82
N ALA A 38 -3.56 17.97 2.84
CA ALA A 38 -4.66 17.04 3.08
C ALA A 38 -4.15 15.71 3.66
N PHE A 39 -3.07 15.17 3.10
CA PHE A 39 -2.43 13.96 3.60
C PHE A 39 -1.87 14.14 5.02
N ALA A 40 -1.17 15.24 5.29
CA ALA A 40 -0.63 15.52 6.61
C ALA A 40 -1.74 15.67 7.67
N ARG A 41 -2.85 16.34 7.31
CA ARG A 41 -4.03 16.44 8.19
C ARG A 41 -4.66 15.08 8.45
N ALA A 42 -4.80 14.24 7.43
CA ALA A 42 -5.30 12.87 7.60
C ALA A 42 -4.38 12.04 8.51
N LEU A 43 -3.06 12.11 8.30
CA LEU A 43 -2.08 11.41 9.12
C LEU A 43 -2.10 11.91 10.58
N LEU A 44 -2.19 13.22 10.81
CA LEU A 44 -2.25 13.81 12.15
C LEU A 44 -3.59 13.54 12.87
N ALA A 45 -4.68 13.38 12.11
CA ALA A 45 -5.96 12.93 12.64
C ALA A 45 -5.90 11.47 13.07
N ASP A 46 -5.24 10.61 12.28
CA ASP A 46 -5.03 9.18 12.57
C ASP A 46 -3.99 8.95 13.69
N GLN A 47 -3.06 9.90 13.87
CA GLN A 47 -2.11 9.93 15.00
C GLN A 47 -2.71 10.42 16.32
N GLN A 48 -3.98 10.85 16.36
CA GLN A 48 -4.62 11.03 17.66
C GLN A 48 -4.68 9.65 18.33
N PRO A 49 -4.03 9.45 19.48
CA PRO A 49 -4.12 8.18 20.16
C PRO A 49 -5.55 8.05 20.67
N GLU A 50 -6.39 7.31 19.94
CA GLU A 50 -7.50 6.59 20.55
C GLU A 50 -6.96 5.92 21.82
N PRO A 51 -7.67 5.93 22.96
CA PRO A 51 -7.20 5.27 24.16
C PRO A 51 -6.99 3.80 23.81
N ARG A 52 -5.73 3.43 23.53
CA ARG A 52 -5.34 2.06 23.20
C ARG A 52 -5.73 1.27 24.42
N ALA A 53 -6.77 0.45 24.29
CA ALA A 53 -7.16 -0.47 25.34
C ALA A 53 -5.88 -1.18 25.79
N GLU A 54 -5.55 -1.01 27.07
CA GLU A 54 -4.30 -1.55 27.59
C GLU A 54 -4.35 -3.06 27.40
N VAL A 55 -3.43 -3.61 26.61
CA VAL A 55 -3.33 -5.04 26.40
C VAL A 55 -2.81 -5.63 27.72
N VAL A 56 -3.71 -6.06 28.58
CA VAL A 56 -3.37 -6.49 29.94
C VAL A 56 -2.76 -7.90 29.96
N ASP A 57 -3.09 -8.72 28.97
CA ASP A 57 -2.68 -10.12 28.86
C ASP A 57 -1.28 -10.28 28.23
N ASP A 58 -0.39 -10.99 28.93
CA ASP A 58 0.98 -11.26 28.49
C ASP A 58 1.08 -12.11 27.22
N LYS A 59 0.10 -12.98 26.95
CA LYS A 59 0.07 -13.76 25.71
C LYS A 59 -0.17 -12.85 24.51
N THR A 60 -1.10 -11.91 24.60
CA THR A 60 -1.35 -10.92 23.55
C THR A 60 -0.17 -9.97 23.39
N LYS A 61 0.49 -9.53 24.48
CA LYS A 61 1.73 -8.74 24.36
C LYS A 61 2.82 -9.49 23.59
N ARG A 62 3.04 -10.77 23.90
CA ARG A 62 4.01 -11.61 23.19
C ARG A 62 3.64 -11.79 21.72
N LEU A 63 2.37 -12.06 21.42
CA LEU A 63 1.89 -12.18 20.04
C LEU A 63 2.09 -10.88 19.25
N ILE A 64 1.69 -9.74 19.81
CA ILE A 64 1.89 -8.43 19.18
C ILE A 64 3.37 -8.18 18.93
N LYS A 65 4.24 -8.49 19.91
CA LYS A 65 5.69 -8.34 19.73
C LYS A 65 6.17 -9.21 18.57
N THR A 66 5.85 -10.50 18.55
CA THR A 66 6.28 -11.41 17.48
C THR A 66 5.80 -10.95 16.11
N LEU A 67 4.53 -10.55 15.97
CA LEU A 67 4.02 -10.01 14.70
C LEU A 67 4.70 -8.70 14.30
N SER A 68 4.99 -7.81 15.27
CA SER A 68 5.71 -6.56 15.01
C SER A 68 7.14 -6.82 14.57
N ASP A 69 7.84 -7.76 15.21
CA ASP A 69 9.20 -8.16 14.83
C ASP A 69 9.22 -8.70 13.39
N ILE A 70 8.27 -9.58 13.02
CA ILE A 70 8.16 -10.12 11.66
C ILE A 70 7.95 -9.00 10.64
N ILE A 71 6.96 -8.12 10.86
CA ILE A 71 6.69 -7.02 9.92
C ILE A 71 7.89 -6.07 9.82
N HIS A 72 8.57 -5.81 10.94
CA HIS A 72 9.76 -4.99 10.98
C HIS A 72 10.89 -5.59 10.14
N ASP A 73 11.20 -6.87 10.32
CA ASP A 73 12.28 -7.54 9.59
C ASP A 73 11.98 -7.61 8.07
N GLN A 74 10.73 -7.88 7.68
CA GLN A 74 10.31 -7.82 6.27
C GLN A 74 10.49 -6.40 5.69
N THR A 75 10.20 -5.37 6.49
CA THR A 75 10.39 -3.97 6.09
C THR A 75 11.87 -3.64 5.93
N VAL A 76 12.72 -4.09 6.86
CA VAL A 76 14.18 -3.91 6.78
C VAL A 76 14.74 -4.58 5.52
N ALA A 77 14.28 -5.79 5.16
CA ALA A 77 14.71 -6.45 3.92
C ALA A 77 14.37 -5.63 2.66
N MET A 78 13.17 -5.04 2.61
CA MET A 78 12.78 -4.14 1.51
C MET A 78 13.64 -2.87 1.48
N GLN A 79 13.93 -2.27 2.64
CA GLN A 79 14.83 -1.12 2.75
C GLN A 79 16.26 -1.46 2.29
N SER A 80 16.79 -2.61 2.70
CA SER A 80 18.10 -3.11 2.26
C SER A 80 18.15 -3.31 0.74
N ALA A 81 17.06 -3.79 0.13
CA ALA A 81 16.96 -3.88 -1.32
C ALA A 81 17.09 -2.50 -1.99
N ILE A 82 16.38 -1.48 -1.48
CA ILE A 82 16.49 -0.11 -2.01
C ILE A 82 17.92 0.44 -1.86
N ILE A 83 18.55 0.23 -0.71
CA ILE A 83 19.95 0.65 -0.46
C ILE A 83 20.91 -0.05 -1.44
N GLU A 84 20.80 -1.37 -1.63
CA GLU A 84 21.63 -2.14 -2.55
C GLU A 84 21.41 -1.70 -4.02
N TRP A 85 20.18 -1.32 -4.37
CA TRP A 85 19.89 -0.80 -5.70
C TRP A 85 20.57 0.55 -5.94
N GLN A 86 20.46 1.48 -4.98
CA GLN A 86 20.94 2.86 -5.11
C GLN A 86 22.45 3.00 -4.90
N HIS A 87 23.04 2.19 -4.02
CA HIS A 87 24.43 2.35 -3.56
C HIS A 87 25.29 1.09 -3.73
N GLY A 88 24.69 -0.04 -4.11
CA GLY A 88 25.36 -1.33 -4.25
C GLY A 88 25.53 -1.75 -5.70
N LYS A 89 25.29 -3.03 -5.96
CA LYS A 89 25.48 -3.68 -7.28
C LYS A 89 24.25 -3.56 -8.18
N GLY A 90 23.30 -2.68 -7.86
CA GLY A 90 22.13 -2.39 -8.66
C GLY A 90 20.95 -3.34 -8.44
N ALA A 91 19.89 -3.16 -9.24
CA ALA A 91 18.57 -3.74 -8.98
C ALA A 91 18.54 -5.28 -8.92
N LYS A 92 19.39 -5.97 -9.70
CA LYS A 92 19.45 -7.44 -9.65
C LYS A 92 20.01 -7.96 -8.32
N ALA A 93 21.02 -7.29 -7.77
CA ALA A 93 21.55 -7.64 -6.46
C ALA A 93 20.56 -7.28 -5.35
N ALA A 94 19.88 -6.14 -5.49
CA ALA A 94 18.81 -5.72 -4.59
C ALA A 94 17.70 -6.77 -4.42
N LEU A 95 17.28 -7.42 -5.52
CA LEU A 95 16.27 -8.49 -5.46
C LEU A 95 16.68 -9.67 -4.57
N SER A 96 17.97 -9.92 -4.35
CA SER A 96 18.43 -11.01 -3.48
C SER A 96 17.99 -10.81 -2.02
N TRP A 97 17.91 -9.56 -1.54
CA TRP A 97 17.40 -9.25 -0.19
C TRP A 97 15.94 -9.66 -0.01
N ILE A 98 15.13 -9.47 -1.05
CA ILE A 98 13.71 -9.86 -1.05
C ILE A 98 13.57 -11.36 -1.22
N VAL A 99 14.28 -11.95 -2.19
CA VAL A 99 14.20 -13.40 -2.49
C VAL A 99 14.65 -14.23 -1.29
N ASN A 100 15.78 -13.91 -0.65
CA ASN A 100 16.27 -14.68 0.51
C ASN A 100 15.28 -14.64 1.68
N THR A 101 14.64 -13.49 1.90
CA THR A 101 13.64 -13.30 2.95
C THR A 101 12.36 -14.10 2.69
N LEU A 102 11.98 -14.28 1.41
CA LEU A 102 10.85 -15.12 1.01
C LEU A 102 11.20 -16.62 1.01
N GLU A 103 12.41 -16.98 0.57
CA GLU A 103 12.84 -18.36 0.44
C GLU A 103 13.00 -19.05 1.79
N GLY A 104 13.64 -18.39 2.77
CA GLY A 104 13.92 -18.98 4.09
C GLY A 104 12.68 -19.59 4.78
N PRO A 105 11.55 -18.88 4.84
CA PRO A 105 10.28 -19.41 5.37
C PRO A 105 9.47 -20.26 4.37
N GLY A 106 9.87 -20.37 3.10
CA GLY A 106 9.09 -21.07 2.06
C GLY A 106 7.92 -20.26 1.49
N HIS A 107 8.05 -18.93 1.40
CA HIS A 107 7.03 -18.01 0.88
C HIS A 107 7.25 -17.57 -0.58
N LEU A 108 8.23 -18.14 -1.28
CA LEU A 108 8.31 -17.93 -2.73
C LEU A 108 7.05 -18.48 -3.40
N PRO A 109 6.46 -17.75 -4.36
CA PRO A 109 5.28 -18.22 -5.06
C PRO A 109 5.63 -19.43 -5.94
N ASP A 110 4.69 -20.34 -6.10
CA ASP A 110 4.75 -21.32 -7.18
C ASP A 110 4.49 -20.56 -8.50
N PHE A 111 5.54 -20.43 -9.32
CA PHE A 111 5.47 -19.69 -10.57
C PHE A 111 4.61 -20.38 -11.65
N ASP A 112 4.25 -21.65 -11.46
CA ASP A 112 3.33 -22.39 -12.32
C ASP A 112 1.88 -22.40 -11.80
N ALA A 113 1.64 -21.89 -10.59
CA ALA A 113 0.29 -21.72 -10.04
C ALA A 113 -0.50 -20.62 -10.79
N PRO A 114 -1.84 -20.58 -10.64
CA PRO A 114 -2.66 -19.51 -11.22
C PRO A 114 -2.10 -18.12 -10.90
N HIS A 115 -1.91 -17.31 -11.95
CA HIS A 115 -1.32 -15.97 -11.88
C HIS A 115 0.17 -15.89 -11.50
N GLY A 116 0.90 -17.01 -11.38
CA GLY A 116 2.34 -17.04 -11.08
C GLY A 116 3.22 -16.27 -12.08
N LYS A 117 2.69 -15.98 -13.27
CA LYS A 117 3.33 -15.18 -14.33
C LYS A 117 2.79 -13.75 -14.45
N HIS A 118 1.83 -13.37 -13.60
CA HIS A 118 1.15 -12.08 -13.63
C HIS A 118 1.18 -11.43 -12.23
N ALA A 119 2.24 -10.67 -11.94
CA ALA A 119 2.50 -10.13 -10.59
C ALA A 119 1.31 -9.38 -9.97
N GLN A 120 0.63 -8.52 -10.73
CA GLN A 120 -0.54 -7.79 -10.23
C GLN A 120 -1.71 -8.73 -9.89
N PHE A 121 -1.96 -9.76 -10.71
CA PHE A 121 -3.02 -10.72 -10.44
C PHE A 121 -2.67 -11.63 -9.27
N TRP A 122 -1.40 -12.04 -9.14
CA TRP A 122 -0.93 -12.75 -7.97
C TRP A 122 -1.17 -11.93 -6.69
N PHE A 123 -0.76 -10.66 -6.69
CA PHE A 123 -0.96 -9.77 -5.56
C PHE A 123 -2.44 -9.63 -5.19
N ASN A 124 -3.29 -9.30 -6.16
CA ASN A 124 -4.72 -9.11 -5.94
C ASN A 124 -5.43 -10.37 -5.42
N ALA A 125 -5.04 -11.56 -5.91
CA ALA A 125 -5.64 -12.83 -5.51
C ALA A 125 -5.22 -13.28 -4.11
N ASN A 126 -3.99 -12.97 -3.70
CA ASN A 126 -3.37 -13.51 -2.49
C ASN A 126 -3.31 -12.52 -1.32
N GLN A 127 -3.94 -11.34 -1.42
CA GLN A 127 -4.10 -10.46 -0.27
C GLN A 127 -4.93 -11.16 0.83
N ALA A 128 -4.70 -10.78 2.09
CA ALA A 128 -5.46 -11.34 3.22
C ALA A 128 -6.98 -11.11 3.10
N ASN A 129 -7.39 -10.02 2.42
CA ASN A 129 -8.78 -9.69 2.13
C ASN A 129 -8.89 -9.30 0.64
N PRO A 130 -8.92 -10.28 -0.28
CA PRO A 130 -8.94 -9.99 -1.71
C PRO A 130 -10.29 -9.37 -2.10
N LEU A 131 -10.25 -8.46 -3.07
CA LEU A 131 -11.47 -7.86 -3.61
C LEU A 131 -12.32 -8.91 -4.34
N PRO A 132 -13.65 -8.72 -4.44
CA PRO A 132 -14.50 -9.55 -5.30
C PRO A 132 -13.92 -9.65 -6.72
N THR A 133 -13.99 -10.84 -7.32
CA THR A 133 -13.45 -11.06 -8.67
C THR A 133 -14.14 -10.17 -9.68
N CYS A 134 -13.39 -9.76 -10.70
CA CYS A 134 -13.97 -9.04 -11.82
C CYS A 134 -14.95 -9.94 -12.58
N PHE A 135 -15.89 -9.36 -13.32
CA PHE A 135 -16.86 -10.12 -14.12
C PHE A 135 -16.21 -10.97 -15.22
N CYS A 136 -14.93 -10.72 -15.55
CA CYS A 136 -14.15 -11.57 -16.47
C CYS A 136 -13.48 -12.77 -15.77
N GLY A 137 -13.62 -12.90 -14.46
CA GLY A 137 -12.99 -13.96 -13.64
C GLY A 137 -11.62 -13.60 -13.08
N ASN A 138 -10.98 -12.52 -13.52
CA ASN A 138 -9.66 -12.12 -13.02
C ASN A 138 -9.74 -11.46 -11.63
N PRO A 139 -8.66 -11.58 -10.81
CA PRO A 139 -8.52 -10.86 -9.55
C PRO A 139 -8.57 -9.33 -9.76
N SER A 140 -9.33 -8.66 -8.91
CA SER A 140 -9.59 -7.22 -9.03
C SER A 140 -8.53 -6.38 -8.34
N SER A 141 -8.13 -5.27 -8.97
CA SER A 141 -7.26 -4.23 -8.38
C SER A 141 -8.05 -3.04 -7.83
N SER A 142 -9.30 -2.87 -8.25
CA SER A 142 -10.17 -1.78 -7.79
C SER A 142 -11.57 -2.27 -7.47
N LEU A 143 -12.27 -1.50 -6.64
CA LEU A 143 -13.62 -1.77 -6.17
C LEU A 143 -14.50 -0.54 -6.42
N TRP A 144 -15.69 -0.78 -6.97
CA TRP A 144 -16.72 0.24 -7.02
C TRP A 144 -18.10 -0.38 -6.83
N MET A 145 -18.88 0.17 -5.91
CA MET A 145 -20.23 -0.31 -5.58
C MET A 145 -20.31 -1.82 -5.27
N GLY A 146 -19.30 -2.35 -4.56
CA GLY A 146 -19.24 -3.78 -4.20
C GLY A 146 -18.80 -4.71 -5.35
N GLN A 147 -18.63 -4.20 -6.56
CA GLN A 147 -18.12 -4.94 -7.71
C GLN A 147 -16.61 -4.68 -7.86
N GLY A 148 -15.85 -5.75 -8.10
CA GLY A 148 -14.41 -5.64 -8.39
C GLY A 148 -14.09 -5.51 -9.88
N PHE A 149 -12.96 -4.87 -10.17
CA PHE A 149 -12.44 -4.66 -11.52
C PHE A 149 -10.94 -4.97 -11.61
N CYS A 150 -10.55 -5.76 -12.62
CA CYS A 150 -9.14 -6.08 -12.87
C CYS A 150 -8.40 -5.01 -13.69
N CYS A 151 -9.14 -4.13 -14.37
CA CYS A 151 -8.60 -3.07 -15.20
C CYS A 151 -9.59 -1.90 -15.34
N GLU A 152 -9.06 -0.75 -15.74
CA GLU A 152 -9.83 0.49 -15.92
C GLU A 152 -10.92 0.37 -16.99
N GLU A 153 -10.67 -0.40 -18.06
CA GLU A 153 -11.66 -0.62 -19.12
C GLU A 153 -12.93 -1.30 -18.58
N HIS A 154 -12.76 -2.34 -17.76
CA HIS A 154 -13.87 -3.06 -17.14
C HIS A 154 -14.64 -2.17 -16.16
N TYR A 155 -13.93 -1.34 -15.40
CA TYR A 155 -14.53 -0.34 -14.52
C TYR A 155 -15.39 0.66 -15.32
N ARG A 156 -14.81 1.27 -16.38
CA ARG A 156 -15.53 2.25 -17.23
C ARG A 156 -16.76 1.66 -17.88
N LYS A 157 -16.67 0.42 -18.38
CA LYS A 157 -17.82 -0.28 -18.98
C LYS A 157 -18.95 -0.49 -17.99
N ALA A 158 -18.63 -0.92 -16.77
CA ALA A 158 -19.63 -1.10 -15.72
C ALA A 158 -20.25 0.23 -15.29
N ARG A 159 -19.44 1.29 -15.16
CA ARG A 159 -19.90 2.62 -14.81
C ARG A 159 -20.85 3.20 -15.86
N ALA A 160 -20.48 3.13 -17.14
CA ALA A 160 -21.32 3.59 -18.24
C ALA A 160 -22.67 2.85 -18.28
N LYS A 161 -22.68 1.53 -18.03
CA LYS A 161 -23.91 0.74 -17.95
C LYS A 161 -24.81 1.20 -16.80
N TYR A 162 -24.22 1.47 -15.63
CA TYR A 162 -24.95 1.97 -14.47
C TYR A 162 -25.53 3.37 -14.71
N ASP A 163 -24.73 4.29 -15.25
CA ASP A 163 -25.18 5.65 -15.56
C ASP A 163 -26.32 5.64 -16.58
N ALA A 164 -26.24 4.78 -17.61
CA ALA A 164 -27.31 4.61 -18.59
C ALA A 164 -28.60 4.05 -17.97
N ALA A 165 -28.50 3.08 -17.07
CA ALA A 165 -29.67 2.52 -16.36
C ALA A 165 -30.36 3.59 -15.51
N ARG A 166 -29.59 4.40 -14.77
CA ARG A 166 -30.13 5.51 -13.96
C ARG A 166 -30.78 6.60 -14.78
N ALA A 167 -30.24 6.89 -15.97
CA ALA A 167 -30.84 7.86 -16.88
C ALA A 167 -32.19 7.39 -17.44
N GLY A 168 -32.40 6.07 -17.57
CA GLY A 168 -33.65 5.47 -18.06
C GLY A 168 -34.75 5.32 -17.01
N GLU A 169 -34.42 5.20 -15.72
CA GLU A 169 -35.40 5.06 -14.62
C GLU A 169 -36.09 6.38 -14.23
N GLY A 170 -35.65 7.52 -14.79
CA GLY A 170 -36.21 8.85 -14.56
C GLY A 170 -37.23 9.32 -15.60
N GLN A 171 -37.72 8.42 -16.48
CA GLN A 171 -38.73 8.69 -17.52
C GLN A 171 -40.03 7.91 -17.28
#